data_AF-A0A059LLF6-F1
#
_entry.id   AF-A0A059LLF6-F1
#
_cell.length_a   1.000
_cell.length_b   1.000
_cell.length_c   1.000
_cell.angle_alpha   90.00
_cell.angle_beta   90.00
_cell.angle_gamma   90.00
#
_symmetry.space_group_name_H-M   'P 1'
#
loop_
_entity.id
_entity.type
_entity.pdbx_description
1 polymer ?
#
loop_
_entity_poly.entity_id
_entity_poly.type
_entity_poly.pdbx_seq_one_letter_code
_entity_poly.pdbx_strand_id
1 'polypeptide(L)'
;MGPPLSAGTRAQKRDVLGLLWRRVFYQPTNEFRAFAEQDHLHCHTQITTAFVLFLADGHAWYAALAQEFHSRTPTEPDDLAGSLIRAHHAAELHCLIASADLQRYAVPLLPETERKGAASSVRRQYLTAVCRDPRHGSLCNRLGVVEQERGDCVAAAWWFCR
;
A
#
# COMPACT_ATOMS: atom_id res chain seq x y z
N MET A 1 32.28 29.03 14.80
CA MET A 1 30.94 29.19 14.20
C MET A 1 30.92 28.41 12.89
N GLY A 2 30.19 27.29 12.84
CA GLY A 2 30.06 26.51 11.61
C GLY A 2 29.14 27.22 10.60
N PRO A 3 29.37 27.07 9.28
CA PRO A 3 28.55 27.73 8.27
C PRO A 3 27.10 27.25 8.36
N PRO A 4 26.11 28.12 8.07
CA PRO A 4 24.71 27.73 8.03
C PRO A 4 24.51 26.67 6.95
N LEU A 5 23.97 25.52 7.34
CA LEU A 5 23.53 24.48 6.41
C LEU A 5 22.57 25.11 5.40
N SER A 6 22.92 24.99 4.12
CA SER A 6 22.18 25.54 3.00
C SER A 6 20.71 25.07 3.03
N ALA A 7 19.79 25.94 2.64
CA ALA A 7 18.36 25.64 2.63
C ALA A 7 17.99 24.41 1.77
N GLY A 8 18.87 24.01 0.83
CA GLY A 8 18.73 22.80 0.03
C GLY A 8 18.82 21.48 0.82
N THR A 9 19.48 21.46 1.98
CA THR A 9 19.65 20.24 2.80
C THR A 9 18.53 20.02 3.82
N ARG A 10 17.63 20.99 4.03
CA ARG A 10 16.44 20.84 4.92
C ARG A 10 15.22 20.26 4.19
N ALA A 11 15.24 20.23 2.86
CA ALA A 11 14.18 19.70 2.01
C ALA A 11 14.43 18.26 1.54
N GLN A 12 15.36 17.52 2.17
CA GLN A 12 15.19 16.08 2.39
C GLN A 12 14.00 15.90 3.37
N LYS A 13 12.82 16.34 2.92
CA LYS A 13 11.53 16.21 3.59
C LYS A 13 11.37 14.71 3.82
N ARG A 14 11.43 14.31 5.09
CA ARG A 14 11.29 12.92 5.51
C ARG A 14 10.01 12.40 4.85
N ASP A 15 10.16 11.40 3.98
CA ASP A 15 9.05 10.61 3.46
C ASP A 15 8.42 9.88 4.66
N VAL A 16 7.55 10.58 5.38
CA VAL A 16 6.94 10.11 6.63
C VAL A 16 6.08 8.89 6.34
N LEU A 17 5.30 8.94 5.26
CA LEU A 17 4.43 7.83 4.87
C LEU A 17 5.25 6.59 4.48
N GLY A 18 6.32 6.74 3.70
CA GLY A 18 7.18 5.59 3.41
C GLY A 18 7.99 5.11 4.60
N LEU A 19 8.39 5.98 5.54
CA LEU A 19 8.99 5.55 6.81
C LEU A 19 8.00 4.72 7.63
N LEU A 20 6.76 5.21 7.74
CA LEU A 20 5.67 4.56 8.46
C LEU A 20 5.32 3.21 7.81
N TRP A 21 5.19 3.17 6.48
CA TRP A 21 5.03 1.93 5.72
C TRP A 21 6.15 0.94 6.05
N ARG A 22 7.42 1.34 5.91
CA ARG A 22 8.57 0.44 6.10
C ARG A 22 8.65 -0.10 7.52
N ARG A 23 8.45 0.76 8.54
CA ARG A 23 8.71 0.43 9.95
C ARG A 23 7.52 -0.13 10.69
N VAL A 24 6.32 0.35 10.39
CA VAL A 24 5.11 -0.03 11.11
C VAL A 24 4.40 -1.19 10.42
N PHE A 25 4.44 -1.26 9.09
CA PHE A 25 3.63 -2.23 8.35
C PHE A 25 4.45 -3.29 7.62
N TYR A 26 5.34 -2.90 6.72
CA TYR A 26 6.08 -3.82 5.86
C TYR A 26 7.00 -4.75 6.65
N GLN A 27 7.84 -4.21 7.54
CA GLN A 27 8.74 -5.03 8.35
C GLN A 27 7.95 -6.01 9.24
N PRO A 28 6.98 -5.58 10.07
CA PRO A 28 6.18 -6.52 10.86
C PRO A 28 5.40 -7.54 10.02
N THR A 29 4.88 -7.15 8.85
CA THR A 29 4.21 -8.10 7.92
C THR A 29 5.16 -9.23 7.52
N ASN A 30 6.41 -8.91 7.18
CA ASN A 30 7.40 -9.93 6.82
C ASN A 30 7.80 -10.80 8.01
N GLU A 31 7.89 -10.22 9.21
CA GLU A 31 8.14 -10.98 10.44
C GLU A 31 6.99 -11.95 10.74
N PHE A 32 5.74 -11.50 10.69
CA PHE A 32 4.56 -12.37 10.84
C PHE A 32 4.54 -13.51 9.81
N ARG A 33 4.85 -13.22 8.54
CA ARG A 33 4.93 -14.26 7.49
C ARG A 33 6.02 -15.27 7.78
N ALA A 34 7.22 -14.81 8.17
CA ALA A 34 8.32 -15.70 8.52
C ALA A 34 7.96 -16.59 9.73
N PHE A 35 7.22 -16.07 10.71
CA PHE A 35 6.72 -16.87 11.83
C PHE A 35 5.64 -17.87 11.41
N ALA A 36 4.75 -17.52 10.49
CA ALA A 36 3.72 -18.43 9.99
C ALA A 36 4.29 -19.59 9.15
N GLU A 37 5.45 -19.38 8.51
CA GLU A 37 6.18 -20.42 7.77
C GLU A 37 6.95 -21.39 8.69
N GLN A 38 7.20 -21.00 9.94
CA GLN A 38 7.83 -21.89 10.93
C GLN A 38 6.75 -22.77 11.57
N ASP A 39 7.01 -24.09 11.66
CA ASP A 39 6.06 -25.11 12.13
C ASP A 39 5.86 -25.08 13.67
N HIS A 40 5.46 -23.93 14.20
CA HIS A 40 5.15 -23.72 15.62
C HIS A 40 3.67 -24.05 15.88
N LEU A 41 3.34 -25.35 15.86
CA LEU A 41 1.97 -25.88 15.99
C LEU A 41 1.18 -25.28 17.18
N HIS A 42 1.83 -24.89 18.27
CA HIS A 42 1.16 -24.46 19.49
C HIS A 42 0.70 -23.00 19.48
N CYS A 43 1.25 -22.13 18.62
CA CYS A 43 0.88 -20.71 18.57
C CYS A 43 0.41 -20.24 17.18
N HIS A 44 0.39 -21.13 16.18
CA HIS A 44 0.01 -20.79 14.80
C HIS A 44 -1.33 -20.05 14.70
N THR A 45 -2.37 -20.52 15.40
CA THR A 45 -3.70 -19.87 15.40
C THR A 45 -3.66 -18.47 16.01
N GLN A 46 -2.95 -18.29 17.13
CA GLN A 46 -2.82 -16.99 17.79
C GLN A 46 -2.05 -15.99 16.92
N ILE A 47 -0.94 -16.43 16.33
CA ILE A 47 -0.12 -15.60 15.42
C ILE A 47 -0.92 -15.21 14.18
N THR A 48 -1.60 -16.17 13.55
CA THR A 48 -2.44 -15.91 12.36
C THR A 48 -3.56 -14.92 12.69
N THR A 49 -4.23 -15.09 13.84
CA THR A 49 -5.30 -14.19 14.28
C THR A 49 -4.77 -12.77 14.51
N ALA A 50 -3.65 -12.63 15.23
CA ALA A 50 -3.00 -11.34 15.46
C ALA A 50 -2.56 -10.69 14.14
N PHE A 51 -2.05 -11.48 13.20
CA PHE A 51 -1.62 -10.99 11.91
C PHE A 51 -2.79 -10.48 11.05
N VAL A 52 -3.90 -11.23 10.99
CA VAL A 52 -5.11 -10.80 10.29
C VAL A 52 -5.65 -9.47 10.86
N LEU A 53 -5.71 -9.35 12.19
CA LEU A 53 -6.14 -8.12 12.85
C LEU A 53 -5.21 -6.94 12.53
N PHE A 54 -3.90 -7.15 12.61
CA PHE A 54 -2.89 -6.15 12.27
C PHE A 54 -3.03 -5.65 10.81
N LEU A 55 -3.24 -6.56 9.86
CA LEU A 55 -3.46 -6.19 8.45
C LEU A 55 -4.77 -5.43 8.25
N ALA A 56 -5.83 -5.85 8.92
CA ALA A 56 -7.14 -5.20 8.85
C ALA A 56 -7.11 -3.76 9.41
N ASP A 57 -6.50 -3.58 10.58
CA ASP A 57 -6.34 -2.26 11.21
C ASP A 57 -5.47 -1.34 10.36
N GLY A 58 -4.35 -1.85 9.83
CA GLY A 58 -3.48 -1.10 8.93
C GLY A 58 -4.20 -0.70 7.63
N HIS A 59 -4.97 -1.61 7.05
CA HIS A 59 -5.78 -1.35 5.86
C HIS A 59 -6.78 -0.21 6.12
N ALA A 60 -7.54 -0.31 7.22
CA ALA A 60 -8.53 0.68 7.61
C ALA A 60 -7.88 2.05 7.88
N TRP A 61 -6.74 2.07 8.56
CA TRP A 61 -6.00 3.30 8.85
C TRP A 61 -5.53 4.01 7.58
N TYR A 62 -4.90 3.30 6.65
CA TYR A 62 -4.48 3.90 5.37
C TYR A 62 -5.66 4.30 4.49
N ALA A 63 -6.76 3.53 4.49
CA ALA A 63 -7.96 3.89 3.74
C ALA A 63 -8.57 5.20 4.26
N ALA A 64 -8.67 5.36 5.58
CA ALA A 64 -9.14 6.60 6.20
C ALA A 64 -8.20 7.78 5.90
N LEU A 65 -6.88 7.55 5.97
CA LEU A 65 -5.90 8.59 5.66
C LEU A 65 -5.93 9.01 4.18
N ALA A 66 -6.17 8.08 3.25
CA ALA A 66 -6.38 8.39 1.84
C ALA A 66 -7.61 9.29 1.64
N GLN A 67 -8.73 8.96 2.31
CA GLN A 67 -9.94 9.79 2.28
C GLN A 67 -9.70 11.18 2.86
N GLU A 68 -8.89 11.30 3.90
CA GLU A 68 -8.54 12.59 4.49
C GLU A 68 -7.67 13.45 3.56
N PHE A 69 -6.69 12.86 2.87
CA PHE A 69 -5.94 13.59 1.85
C PHE A 69 -6.83 14.02 0.69
N HIS A 70 -7.74 13.14 0.26
CA HIS A 70 -8.71 13.44 -0.78
C HIS A 70 -9.62 14.62 -0.40
N SER A 71 -10.23 14.57 0.79
CA SER A 71 -11.17 15.60 1.27
C SER A 71 -10.53 16.98 1.46
N ARG A 72 -9.22 17.00 1.75
CA ARG A 72 -8.43 18.23 1.93
C ARG A 72 -7.76 18.73 0.66
N THR A 73 -7.86 18.02 -0.46
CA THR A 73 -7.26 18.47 -1.71
C THR A 73 -8.13 19.56 -2.33
N PRO A 74 -7.60 20.79 -2.54
CA PRO A 74 -8.35 21.85 -3.20
C PRO A 74 -8.81 21.43 -4.59
N THR A 75 -10.06 21.71 -4.95
CA THR A 75 -10.61 21.43 -6.29
C THR A 75 -10.27 22.51 -7.31
N GLU A 76 -9.97 23.72 -6.86
CA GLU A 76 -9.61 24.84 -7.73
C GLU A 76 -8.12 25.18 -7.61
N PRO A 77 -7.37 25.16 -8.72
CA PRO A 77 -5.96 25.51 -8.70
C PRO A 77 -5.82 27.03 -8.69
N ASP A 78 -5.50 27.60 -7.52
CA ASP A 78 -4.81 28.89 -7.47
C ASP A 78 -3.28 28.62 -7.63
N ASP A 79 -2.50 29.58 -8.15
CA ASP A 79 -1.12 29.30 -8.61
C ASP A 79 -0.19 28.78 -7.48
N LEU A 80 -0.43 29.17 -6.23
CA LEU A 80 0.28 28.66 -5.04
C LEU A 80 -0.20 27.27 -4.58
N ALA A 81 -1.42 26.86 -4.95
CA ALA A 81 -2.04 25.61 -4.55
C ALA A 81 -1.46 24.39 -5.31
N GLY A 82 -0.87 24.59 -6.50
CA GLY A 82 -0.41 23.48 -7.34
C GLY A 82 0.62 22.55 -6.68
N SER A 83 1.52 23.09 -5.84
CA SER A 83 2.50 22.27 -5.12
C SER A 83 1.88 21.44 -3.99
N LEU A 84 0.90 22.01 -3.29
CA LEU A 84 0.17 21.36 -2.21
C LEU A 84 -0.75 20.28 -2.76
N ILE A 85 -1.48 20.56 -3.84
CA ILE A 85 -2.34 19.60 -4.56
C ILE A 85 -1.52 18.37 -4.97
N ARG A 86 -0.35 18.56 -5.59
CA ARG A 86 0.53 17.45 -5.96
C ARG A 86 1.01 16.64 -4.75
N ALA A 87 1.35 17.31 -3.65
CA ALA A 87 1.77 16.63 -2.42
C ALA A 87 0.62 15.81 -1.81
N HIS A 88 -0.60 16.34 -1.77
CA HIS A 88 -1.78 15.63 -1.30
C HIS A 88 -2.11 14.43 -2.19
N HIS A 89 -2.09 14.58 -3.51
CA HIS A 89 -2.32 13.45 -4.42
C HIS A 89 -1.26 12.36 -4.30
N ALA A 90 0.02 12.72 -4.14
CA ALA A 90 1.06 11.74 -3.90
C ALA A 90 0.87 10.99 -2.57
N ALA A 91 0.43 11.71 -1.53
CA ALA A 91 0.13 11.13 -0.23
C ALA A 91 -1.13 10.24 -0.25
N GLU A 92 -2.20 10.67 -0.92
CA GLU A 92 -3.42 9.90 -1.19
C GLU A 92 -3.07 8.60 -1.91
N LEU A 93 -2.31 8.70 -3.02
CA LEU A 93 -1.88 7.55 -3.80
C LEU A 93 -1.06 6.57 -2.97
N HIS A 94 -0.11 7.05 -2.17
CA HIS A 94 0.67 6.21 -1.27
C HIS A 94 -0.25 5.42 -0.32
N CYS A 95 -1.23 6.09 0.27
CA CYS A 95 -2.16 5.46 1.20
C CYS A 95 -3.04 4.41 0.52
N LEU A 96 -3.53 4.68 -0.70
CA LEU A 96 -4.28 3.70 -1.49
C LEU A 96 -3.44 2.45 -1.79
N ILE A 97 -2.17 2.64 -2.17
CA ILE A 97 -1.26 1.52 -2.46
C ILE A 97 -0.97 0.70 -1.21
N ALA A 98 -0.63 1.35 -0.09
CA ALA A 98 -0.36 0.68 1.17
C ALA A 98 -1.58 -0.09 1.70
N SER A 99 -2.76 0.51 1.59
CA SER A 99 -4.04 -0.10 1.96
C SER A 99 -4.33 -1.36 1.15
N ALA A 100 -4.08 -1.33 -0.18
CA ALA A 100 -4.23 -2.48 -1.06
C ALA A 100 -3.16 -3.56 -0.83
N ASP A 101 -1.91 -3.16 -0.58
CA ASP A 101 -0.81 -4.08 -0.23
C ASP A 101 -1.16 -4.88 1.04
N LEU A 102 -1.71 -4.24 2.07
CA LEU A 102 -2.12 -4.91 3.31
C LEU A 102 -3.25 -5.91 3.10
N GLN A 103 -4.26 -5.56 2.30
CA GLN A 103 -5.30 -6.53 1.93
C GLN A 103 -4.74 -7.71 1.13
N ARG A 104 -3.80 -7.45 0.20
CA ARG A 104 -3.14 -8.51 -0.56
C ARG A 104 -2.41 -9.48 0.35
N TYR A 105 -1.70 -8.98 1.36
CA TYR A 105 -1.04 -9.84 2.35
C TYR A 105 -2.02 -10.67 3.18
N ALA A 106 -3.27 -10.24 3.34
CA ALA A 106 -4.29 -10.99 4.04
C ALA A 106 -4.90 -12.11 3.17
N VAL A 107 -4.87 -12.01 1.83
CA VAL A 107 -5.51 -12.98 0.92
C VAL A 107 -5.07 -14.43 1.21
N PRO A 108 -3.77 -14.77 1.37
CA PRO A 108 -3.37 -16.15 1.65
C PRO A 108 -3.87 -16.69 2.99
N LEU A 109 -4.20 -15.81 3.95
CA LEU A 109 -4.67 -16.17 5.29
C LEU A 109 -6.17 -16.50 5.32
N LEU A 110 -6.92 -16.16 4.25
CA LEU A 110 -8.34 -16.44 4.15
C LEU A 110 -8.62 -17.89 3.73
N PRO A 111 -9.82 -18.42 4.07
CA PRO A 111 -10.33 -19.67 3.51
C PRO A 111 -10.29 -19.64 1.98
N GLU A 112 -9.98 -20.78 1.35
CA GLU A 112 -9.82 -20.88 -0.11
C GLU A 112 -11.03 -20.33 -0.89
N THR A 113 -12.24 -20.56 -0.38
CA THR A 113 -13.51 -20.08 -0.93
C THR A 113 -13.61 -18.55 -1.00
N GLU A 114 -12.85 -17.83 -0.17
CA GLU A 114 -12.89 -16.37 -0.07
C GLU A 114 -11.75 -15.69 -0.85
N ARG A 115 -10.64 -16.40 -1.09
CA ARG A 115 -9.41 -15.82 -1.68
C ARG A 115 -9.65 -15.14 -3.01
N LYS A 116 -10.43 -15.76 -3.91
CA LYS A 116 -10.73 -15.19 -5.24
C LYS A 116 -11.53 -13.89 -5.14
N GLY A 117 -12.47 -13.81 -4.20
CA GLY A 117 -13.25 -12.60 -3.92
C GLY A 117 -12.36 -11.49 -3.37
N ALA A 118 -11.51 -11.82 -2.39
CA ALA A 118 -10.57 -10.88 -1.80
C ALA A 118 -9.54 -10.36 -2.82
N ALA A 119 -8.93 -11.22 -3.63
CA ALA A 119 -8.01 -10.82 -4.70
C ALA A 119 -8.68 -9.92 -5.75
N SER A 120 -9.97 -10.16 -6.05
CA SER A 120 -10.77 -9.24 -6.90
C SER A 120 -10.94 -7.86 -6.28
N SER A 121 -11.08 -7.78 -4.96
CA SER A 121 -11.17 -6.51 -4.24
C SER A 121 -9.84 -5.75 -4.28
N VAL A 122 -8.73 -6.42 -4.00
CA VAL A 122 -7.37 -5.86 -4.09
C VAL A 122 -7.10 -5.32 -5.49
N ARG A 123 -7.45 -6.10 -6.54
CA ARG A 123 -7.34 -5.68 -7.93
C ARG A 123 -8.05 -4.35 -8.19
N ARG A 124 -9.30 -4.20 -7.72
CA ARG A 124 -10.06 -2.96 -7.91
C ARG A 124 -9.37 -1.76 -7.26
N GLN A 125 -8.77 -1.93 -6.08
CA GLN A 125 -8.06 -0.83 -5.41
C GLN A 125 -6.80 -0.41 -6.17
N TYR A 126 -6.00 -1.36 -6.66
CA TYR A 126 -4.86 -1.01 -7.51
C TYR A 126 -5.28 -0.35 -8.81
N LEU A 127 -6.38 -0.78 -9.44
CA LEU A 127 -6.91 -0.08 -10.62
C LEU A 127 -7.34 1.35 -10.31
N THR A 128 -7.96 1.58 -9.15
CA THR A 128 -8.24 2.95 -8.68
C THR A 128 -6.96 3.76 -8.55
N ALA A 129 -5.90 3.19 -7.97
CA ALA A 129 -4.60 3.84 -7.87
C ALA A 129 -3.97 4.13 -9.26
N VAL A 130 -4.10 3.21 -10.22
CA VAL A 130 -3.65 3.41 -11.61
C VAL A 130 -4.41 4.55 -12.28
N CYS A 131 -5.72 4.67 -12.05
CA CYS A 131 -6.50 5.80 -12.56
C CYS A 131 -6.05 7.15 -11.96
N ARG A 132 -5.49 7.16 -10.74
CA ARG A 132 -4.93 8.36 -10.12
C ARG A 132 -3.55 8.72 -10.68
N ASP A 133 -2.68 7.73 -10.88
CA ASP A 133 -1.37 7.91 -11.51
C ASP A 133 -1.02 6.74 -12.43
N PRO A 134 -1.32 6.86 -13.74
CA PRO A 134 -1.02 5.82 -14.72
C PRO A 134 0.47 5.59 -14.96
N ARG A 135 1.34 6.50 -14.49
CA ARG A 135 2.80 6.42 -14.69
C ARG A 135 3.52 5.78 -13.50
N HIS A 136 2.80 5.43 -12.44
CA HIS A 136 3.38 4.83 -11.25
C HIS A 136 3.75 3.35 -11.50
N GLY A 137 4.94 3.11 -12.07
CA GLY A 137 5.36 1.79 -12.59
C GLY A 137 5.25 0.63 -11.60
N SER A 138 5.38 0.87 -10.29
CA SER A 138 5.23 -0.20 -9.30
C SER A 138 3.78 -0.69 -9.10
N LEU A 139 2.77 0.00 -9.65
CA LEU A 139 1.37 -0.47 -9.67
C LEU A 139 1.17 -1.59 -10.69
N CYS A 140 1.79 -1.48 -11.87
CA CYS A 140 1.73 -2.51 -12.92
C CYS A 140 2.28 -3.83 -12.40
N ASN A 141 3.45 -3.79 -11.74
CA ASN A 141 4.03 -4.98 -11.11
C ASN A 141 3.08 -5.62 -10.06
N ARG A 142 2.44 -4.80 -9.21
CA ARG A 142 1.48 -5.30 -8.20
C ARG A 142 0.24 -5.92 -8.83
N LEU A 143 -0.30 -5.31 -9.89
CA LEU A 143 -1.43 -5.88 -10.65
C LEU A 143 -1.04 -7.20 -11.31
N GLY A 144 0.17 -7.31 -11.85
CA GLY A 144 0.69 -8.57 -12.38
C GLY A 144 0.68 -9.69 -11.34
N VAL A 145 1.16 -9.41 -10.12
CA VAL A 145 1.12 -10.36 -9.00
C VAL A 145 -0.32 -10.74 -8.64
N VAL A 146 -1.24 -9.78 -8.58
CA VAL A 146 -2.66 -10.07 -8.27
C VAL A 146 -3.32 -10.92 -9.34
N GLU A 147 -3.07 -10.67 -10.63
CA GLU A 147 -3.63 -11.52 -11.70
C GLU A 147 -3.02 -12.93 -11.67
N GLN A 148 -1.73 -13.06 -11.32
CA GLN A 148 -1.11 -14.37 -11.09
C GLN A 148 -1.77 -15.10 -9.92
N GLU A 149 -2.01 -14.43 -8.78
CA GLU A 149 -2.72 -14.98 -7.61
C GLU A 149 -4.17 -15.40 -7.96
N ARG A 150 -4.77 -14.78 -8.99
CA ARG A 150 -6.10 -15.12 -9.52
C ARG A 150 -6.08 -16.25 -10.56
N GLY A 151 -4.90 -16.69 -11.00
CA GLY A 151 -4.71 -17.69 -12.05
C GLY A 151 -4.85 -17.16 -13.48
N ASP A 152 -4.88 -15.83 -13.69
CA ASP A 152 -4.93 -15.21 -15.02
C ASP A 152 -3.52 -14.84 -15.50
N CYS A 153 -2.79 -15.85 -16.01
CA CYS A 153 -1.41 -15.68 -16.45
C CYS A 153 -1.25 -14.70 -17.62
N VAL A 154 -2.27 -14.58 -18.49
CA VAL A 154 -2.22 -13.67 -19.66
C VAL A 154 -2.35 -12.22 -19.18
N ALA A 155 -3.32 -11.94 -18.29
CA ALA A 155 -3.44 -10.62 -17.69
C ALA A 155 -2.21 -10.26 -16.85
N ALA A 156 -1.66 -11.23 -16.11
CA ALA A 156 -0.43 -11.03 -15.34
C ALA A 156 0.75 -10.59 -16.24
N ALA A 157 0.99 -11.32 -17.33
CA ALA A 157 2.05 -10.99 -18.29
C ALA A 157 1.87 -9.59 -18.89
N TRP A 158 0.63 -9.23 -19.25
CA TRP A 158 0.33 -7.89 -19.77
C TRP A 158 0.69 -6.79 -18.78
N TRP A 159 0.36 -6.97 -17.49
CA TRP A 159 0.68 -6.00 -16.45
C TRP A 159 2.18 -5.93 -16.16
N PHE A 160 2.91 -7.05 -16.20
CA PHE A 160 4.36 -7.03 -16.01
C PHE A 160 5.12 -6.33 -17.15
N CYS A 161 4.55 -6.24 -18.35
CA CYS A 161 5.16 -5.54 -19.47
C CYS A 161 4.87 -4.02 -19.52
N ARG A 162 4.03 -3.51 -18.60
CA ARG A 162 3.62 -2.10 -18.52
C ARG A 162 4.46 -1.32 -17.53
#